data_AF-A0A931B2W6-F1
#
_entry.id   AF-A0A931B2W6-F1
#
_cell.length_a   1.000
_cell.length_b   1.000
_cell.length_c   1.000
_cell.angle_alpha   90.00
_cell.angle_beta   90.00
_cell.angle_gamma   90.00
#
_symmetry.space_group_name_H-M   'P 1'
#
loop_
_entity.id
_entity.type
_entity.pdbx_description
1 polymer ?
#
loop_
_entity_poly.entity_id
_entity_poly.type
_entity_poly.pdbx_seq_one_letter_code
_entity_poly.pdbx_strand_id
1 'polypeptide(L)'
;MKDNHLSGSASEIIRNYDYGNLIQKPEAQDEVQMFSITGDPMNFASGYHEYGSGERGRVNTKKTVSPTEKDNIFQIQLDTIGDAIRPIPKLDIVLVLDKSSSMNDDTVPESTRWRDLKEAVEVFADKMLMDYQDVQIGMAAFGSYQSGLLESNRPYGEIASFSNLGSGTSMPENMTGFTTDKSRLMSHSIINTADAPTSSGTPTFLGVDAGLKLLTTSEYGARPDAEKVLITITDGVPTFRHRSGYMTSNTPLDTSLGYLTKSRVNNGQVLRMTATNSLTIYDGNGTTDYSQDTLDFINMRYGQFTSSNINRYAVGFHTGDTANAVVSALGQDGTFRASSVQDLISALDSALSPLISTISNGLITDPLSEFVNLIPNSIHYSALSLDGENLTEIKPSDPNYPNYAQAISNDSNNEKLIFGNVSLGSVNNVRQGFRVIYQVEIDENYHDGAFYPTNKTTYLTNDNGTNFYYAVPSVKKIFHRLLQKTLR
;
A
#
# COMPACT_ATOMS: atom_id res chain seq x y z
N MET A 1 -56.86 15.33 18.69
CA MET A 1 -56.11 14.44 17.77
C MET A 1 -55.60 15.26 16.60
N LYS A 2 -54.36 15.72 16.73
CA LYS A 2 -53.47 16.20 15.66
C LYS A 2 -52.11 16.33 16.35
N ASP A 3 -51.40 15.21 16.39
CA ASP A 3 -50.01 15.17 16.82
C ASP A 3 -49.13 15.53 15.62
N ASN A 4 -48.52 16.70 15.70
CA ASN A 4 -47.40 17.09 14.86
C ASN A 4 -46.13 16.49 15.49
N HIS A 5 -45.71 15.29 15.04
CA HIS A 5 -44.38 14.74 15.35
C HIS A 5 -43.44 15.00 14.17
N LEU A 6 -42.83 16.18 14.19
CA LEU A 6 -41.56 16.48 13.54
C LEU A 6 -40.53 16.66 14.68
N SER A 7 -39.30 16.15 14.47
CA SER A 7 -38.09 16.22 15.31
C SER A 7 -37.75 14.97 16.14
N GLY A 8 -36.48 14.54 16.03
CA GLY A 8 -35.97 13.23 16.45
C GLY A 8 -36.16 12.89 17.91
N SER A 9 -36.83 11.77 18.18
CA SER A 9 -36.87 11.16 19.50
C SER A 9 -35.53 10.48 19.78
N ALA A 10 -34.71 11.09 20.63
CA ALA A 10 -33.55 10.44 21.25
C ALA A 10 -33.97 9.09 21.88
N SER A 11 -33.16 8.04 21.71
CA SER A 11 -33.42 6.74 22.35
C SER A 11 -33.41 6.95 23.85
N GLU A 12 -34.24 6.21 24.54
CA GLU A 12 -34.15 6.18 25.99
C GLU A 12 -32.80 5.61 26.45
N ILE A 13 -32.11 4.74 25.71
CA ILE A 13 -30.93 4.01 26.21
C ILE A 13 -29.63 4.25 25.42
N ILE A 14 -29.69 4.92 24.27
CA ILE A 14 -28.51 5.22 23.43
C ILE A 14 -28.46 6.66 22.92
N ARG A 15 -27.26 7.16 22.63
CA ARG A 15 -27.02 8.42 21.91
C ARG A 15 -25.96 8.20 20.84
N ASN A 16 -26.34 8.48 19.59
CA ASN A 16 -25.45 8.51 18.42
C ASN A 16 -25.39 9.93 17.84
N TYR A 17 -24.54 10.14 16.85
CA TYR A 17 -24.35 11.43 16.18
C TYR A 17 -24.86 11.36 14.74
N ASP A 18 -25.65 12.35 14.34
CA ASP A 18 -26.18 12.51 13.00
C ASP A 18 -25.42 13.63 12.27
N TYR A 19 -24.97 13.31 11.07
CA TYR A 19 -24.23 14.20 10.18
C TYR A 19 -25.07 14.62 8.97
N GLY A 20 -26.32 14.15 8.87
CA GLY A 20 -27.28 14.55 7.84
C GLY A 20 -27.83 15.95 8.10
N ASN A 21 -27.81 16.81 7.09
CA ASN A 21 -28.25 18.22 7.14
C ASN A 21 -27.37 19.19 7.95
N LEU A 22 -26.07 19.21 7.67
CA LEU A 22 -25.38 20.50 7.67
C LEU A 22 -25.89 21.30 6.47
N ILE A 23 -26.92 22.14 6.67
CA ILE A 23 -26.90 23.42 5.99
C ILE A 23 -25.52 23.98 6.33
N GLN A 24 -24.61 23.98 5.36
CA GLN A 24 -23.29 24.59 5.46
C GLN A 24 -23.49 26.10 5.68
N LYS A 25 -23.92 26.49 6.87
CA LYS A 25 -23.81 27.87 7.31
C LYS A 25 -22.33 28.06 7.62
N PRO A 26 -21.69 29.10 7.08
CA PRO A 26 -20.24 29.30 7.20
C PRO A 26 -19.72 29.47 8.65
N GLU A 27 -20.59 29.43 9.65
CA GLU A 27 -20.30 29.73 11.06
C GLU A 27 -20.54 28.55 12.02
N ALA A 28 -20.99 27.38 11.56
CA ALA A 28 -21.16 26.21 12.43
C ALA A 28 -19.86 25.37 12.50
N GLN A 29 -18.84 25.90 13.18
CA GLN A 29 -17.80 25.07 13.77
C GLN A 29 -18.40 24.41 15.04
N ASP A 30 -18.26 23.09 15.14
CA ASP A 30 -18.39 22.26 16.36
C ASP A 30 -19.77 21.78 16.89
N GLU A 31 -20.92 22.08 16.28
CA GLU A 31 -22.22 21.54 16.75
C GLU A 31 -22.78 20.40 15.86
N VAL A 32 -22.35 19.16 16.11
CA VAL A 32 -22.96 17.95 15.51
C VAL A 32 -24.24 17.59 16.28
N GLN A 33 -25.38 17.45 15.60
CA GLN A 33 -26.65 17.09 16.26
C GLN A 33 -26.66 15.63 16.73
N MET A 34 -27.19 15.38 17.94
CA MET A 34 -27.35 14.03 18.51
C MET A 34 -28.63 13.34 17.99
N PHE A 35 -28.57 12.06 17.63
CA PHE A 35 -29.71 11.26 17.13
C PHE A 35 -29.79 9.84 17.72
N SER A 36 -30.96 9.22 17.58
CA SER A 36 -31.32 7.88 18.02
C SER A 36 -31.46 6.87 16.88
N ILE A 37 -30.73 5.76 16.89
CA ILE A 37 -30.89 4.69 15.87
C ILE A 37 -32.03 3.72 16.25
N THR A 38 -33.01 4.13 17.07
CA THR A 38 -34.16 3.26 17.44
C THR A 38 -35.21 3.09 16.33
N GLY A 39 -34.90 3.49 15.10
CA GLY A 39 -35.76 3.40 13.91
C GLY A 39 -34.97 2.88 12.71
N ASP A 40 -35.05 3.59 11.58
CA ASP A 40 -34.31 3.22 10.38
C ASP A 40 -32.78 3.36 10.59
N PRO A 41 -31.96 2.43 10.06
CA PRO A 41 -30.51 2.58 10.08
C PRO A 41 -30.09 3.89 9.42
N MET A 42 -29.14 4.62 10.02
CA MET A 42 -28.53 5.78 9.35
C MET A 42 -27.98 5.35 7.99
N ASN A 43 -28.47 6.01 6.93
CA ASN A 43 -27.95 5.82 5.57
C ASN A 43 -26.60 6.53 5.41
N PHE A 44 -25.91 6.31 4.28
CA PHE A 44 -24.60 6.92 4.05
C PHE A 44 -24.65 8.45 4.12
N ALA A 45 -25.73 9.07 3.64
CA ALA A 45 -25.91 10.52 3.57
C ALA A 45 -26.02 11.22 4.94
N SER A 46 -26.41 10.51 6.00
CA SER A 46 -26.57 11.08 7.34
C SER A 46 -25.68 10.45 8.42
N GLY A 47 -25.13 9.27 8.17
CA GLY A 47 -24.43 8.50 9.20
C GLY A 47 -22.92 8.72 9.33
N TYR A 48 -22.31 9.51 8.44
CA TYR A 48 -20.85 9.61 8.34
C TYR A 48 -20.33 11.04 8.48
N HIS A 49 -19.27 11.21 9.25
CA HIS A 49 -18.45 12.42 9.22
C HIS A 49 -17.56 12.36 7.98
N GLU A 50 -17.67 13.34 7.09
CA GLU A 50 -16.79 13.48 5.92
C GLU A 50 -15.64 14.47 6.19
N TYR A 51 -14.41 14.04 5.93
CA TYR A 51 -13.23 14.86 5.81
C TYR A 51 -12.86 15.00 4.33
N GLY A 52 -12.35 16.16 3.93
CA GLY A 52 -11.93 16.40 2.55
C GLY A 52 -13.08 16.87 1.66
N SER A 53 -13.00 16.56 0.36
CA SER A 53 -14.00 16.97 -0.64
C SER A 53 -13.90 16.12 -1.90
N GLY A 54 -14.92 16.16 -2.77
CA GLY A 54 -14.85 15.50 -4.09
C GLY A 54 -13.70 15.96 -4.99
N GLU A 55 -13.11 17.14 -4.74
CA GLU A 55 -12.00 17.67 -5.53
C GLU A 55 -10.63 17.18 -5.05
N ARG A 56 -10.51 16.82 -3.77
CA ARG A 56 -9.23 16.42 -3.15
C ARG A 56 -9.19 14.96 -2.68
N GLY A 57 -10.34 14.28 -2.71
CA GLY A 57 -10.54 12.99 -2.06
C GLY A 57 -11.24 13.16 -0.71
N ARG A 58 -11.92 12.10 -0.27
CA ARG A 58 -12.76 12.08 0.93
C ARG A 58 -12.37 10.95 1.87
N VAL A 59 -12.45 11.21 3.17
CA VAL A 59 -12.42 10.17 4.21
C VAL A 59 -13.72 10.25 4.98
N ASN A 60 -14.42 9.13 5.14
CA ASN A 60 -15.63 9.07 5.93
C ASN A 60 -15.41 8.19 7.16
N THR A 61 -15.73 8.71 8.34
CA THR A 61 -15.71 7.96 9.60
C THR A 61 -17.12 7.89 10.17
N LYS A 62 -17.45 6.75 10.79
CA LYS A 62 -18.71 6.56 11.51
C LYS A 62 -18.46 5.71 12.74
N LYS A 63 -19.10 6.06 13.84
CA LYS A 63 -19.18 5.21 15.01
C LYS A 63 -20.55 5.31 15.65
N THR A 64 -21.18 4.16 15.84
CA THR A 64 -22.55 4.08 16.34
C THR A 64 -22.73 2.95 17.34
N VAL A 65 -23.68 3.11 18.25
CA VAL A 65 -24.13 2.09 19.19
C VAL A 65 -25.59 1.71 18.93
N SER A 66 -25.91 0.43 19.05
CA SER A 66 -27.28 -0.11 19.00
C SER A 66 -27.52 -1.08 20.16
N PRO A 67 -28.74 -1.15 20.72
CA PRO A 67 -29.08 -2.15 21.72
C PRO A 67 -29.00 -3.58 21.15
N THR A 68 -28.82 -4.56 22.03
CA THR A 68 -28.96 -5.99 21.71
C THR A 68 -30.21 -6.57 22.38
N GLU A 69 -30.47 -7.86 22.18
CA GLU A 69 -31.54 -8.59 22.92
C GLU A 69 -31.25 -8.73 24.42
N LYS A 70 -29.98 -8.56 24.83
CA LYS A 70 -29.57 -8.66 26.23
C LYS A 70 -29.49 -7.28 26.86
N ASP A 71 -30.13 -7.13 28.01
CA ASP A 71 -30.04 -5.93 28.82
C ASP A 71 -28.58 -5.56 29.09
N ASN A 72 -28.25 -4.27 28.95
CA ASN A 72 -26.93 -3.68 29.21
C ASN A 72 -25.82 -4.05 28.23
N ILE A 73 -26.10 -4.94 27.28
CA ILE A 73 -25.17 -5.25 26.19
C ILE A 73 -25.57 -4.47 24.96
N PHE A 74 -24.60 -3.75 24.42
CA PHE A 74 -24.75 -2.89 23.26
C PHE A 74 -23.76 -3.31 22.17
N GLN A 75 -24.20 -3.24 20.92
CA GLN A 75 -23.35 -3.45 19.76
C GLN A 75 -22.81 -2.09 19.30
N ILE A 76 -21.50 -2.02 19.11
CA ILE A 76 -20.80 -0.89 18.51
C ILE A 76 -20.45 -1.25 17.07
N GLN A 77 -20.60 -0.29 16.17
CA GLN A 77 -20.13 -0.33 14.79
C GLN A 77 -19.20 0.85 14.56
N LEU A 78 -18.04 0.60 13.95
CA LEU A 78 -17.06 1.58 13.53
C LEU A 78 -16.78 1.37 12.04
N ASP A 79 -17.06 2.36 11.21
CA ASP A 79 -16.81 2.31 9.76
C ASP A 79 -15.80 3.39 9.36
N THR A 80 -14.90 3.01 8.45
CA THR A 80 -13.89 3.88 7.85
C THR A 80 -13.91 3.69 6.36
N ILE A 81 -14.04 4.76 5.58
CA ILE A 81 -14.09 4.69 4.11
C ILE A 81 -13.13 5.73 3.53
N GLY A 82 -12.22 5.28 2.68
CA GLY A 82 -11.29 6.14 1.94
C GLY A 82 -11.79 6.50 0.54
N ASP A 83 -11.01 7.27 -0.19
CA ASP A 83 -11.22 7.65 -1.58
C ASP A 83 -9.86 7.72 -2.28
N ALA A 84 -9.86 7.92 -3.60
CA ALA A 84 -8.64 8.27 -4.31
C ALA A 84 -8.18 9.68 -3.92
N ILE A 85 -6.86 9.91 -3.90
CA ILE A 85 -6.29 11.26 -3.88
C ILE A 85 -6.70 11.96 -5.19
N ARG A 86 -7.16 13.21 -5.11
CA ARG A 86 -7.61 13.97 -6.27
C ARG A 86 -6.87 15.32 -6.42
N PRO A 87 -6.54 15.74 -7.66
CA PRO A 87 -6.68 14.99 -8.92
C PRO A 87 -5.84 13.69 -8.91
N ILE A 88 -6.31 12.66 -9.62
CA ILE A 88 -5.60 11.37 -9.67
C ILE A 88 -4.19 11.64 -10.23
N PRO A 89 -3.12 11.31 -9.48
CA PRO A 89 -1.78 11.61 -9.95
C PRO A 89 -1.40 10.70 -11.12
N LYS A 90 -0.66 11.28 -12.07
CA LYS A 90 0.03 10.51 -13.11
C LYS A 90 1.18 9.77 -12.47
N LEU A 91 1.27 8.46 -12.64
CA LEU A 91 2.35 7.64 -12.08
C LEU A 91 3.20 7.01 -13.18
N ASP A 92 4.51 7.22 -13.09
CA ASP A 92 5.50 6.43 -13.83
C ASP A 92 6.17 5.47 -12.87
N ILE A 93 5.89 4.17 -13.02
CA ILE A 93 6.43 3.13 -12.15
C ILE A 93 7.50 2.37 -12.91
N VAL A 94 8.68 2.22 -12.31
CA VAL A 94 9.72 1.30 -12.80
C VAL A 94 9.94 0.19 -11.78
N LEU A 95 9.64 -1.05 -12.21
CA LEU A 95 9.99 -2.24 -11.46
C LEU A 95 11.42 -2.63 -11.81
N VAL A 96 12.30 -2.71 -10.80
CA VAL A 96 13.69 -3.15 -10.95
C VAL A 96 13.79 -4.58 -10.42
N LEU A 97 13.95 -5.52 -11.35
CA LEU A 97 13.83 -6.96 -11.07
C LEU A 97 15.20 -7.63 -10.97
N ASP A 98 15.44 -8.30 -9.86
CA ASP A 98 16.59 -9.19 -9.71
C ASP A 98 16.44 -10.44 -10.60
N LYS A 99 17.49 -10.75 -11.36
CA LYS A 99 17.62 -11.93 -12.24
C LYS A 99 18.84 -12.76 -11.83
N SER A 100 19.23 -12.72 -10.57
CA SER A 100 20.17 -13.65 -9.95
C SER A 100 19.67 -15.09 -10.09
N SER A 101 20.58 -16.07 -9.99
CA SER A 101 20.19 -17.48 -10.09
C SER A 101 19.39 -17.97 -8.89
N SER A 102 19.49 -17.31 -7.73
CA SER A 102 18.70 -17.66 -6.53
C SER A 102 17.21 -17.34 -6.70
N MET A 103 16.84 -16.51 -7.68
CA MET A 103 15.44 -16.36 -8.08
C MET A 103 14.84 -17.66 -8.61
N ASN A 104 15.65 -18.68 -8.93
CA ASN A 104 15.16 -20.01 -9.28
C ASN A 104 15.02 -20.95 -8.07
N ASP A 105 15.31 -20.50 -6.85
CA ASP A 105 15.13 -21.30 -5.64
C ASP A 105 13.63 -21.56 -5.41
N ASP A 106 13.32 -22.79 -4.97
CA ASP A 106 11.97 -23.21 -4.67
C ASP A 106 11.40 -22.43 -3.46
N THR A 107 10.16 -21.95 -3.58
CA THR A 107 9.39 -21.35 -2.48
C THR A 107 8.42 -22.34 -1.87
N VAL A 108 7.78 -23.14 -2.74
CA VAL A 108 6.96 -24.31 -2.44
C VAL A 108 7.17 -25.34 -3.56
N PRO A 109 6.73 -26.61 -3.40
CA PRO A 109 6.85 -27.59 -4.48
C PRO A 109 6.31 -27.04 -5.80
N GLU A 110 7.10 -27.19 -6.86
CA GLU A 110 6.81 -26.72 -8.22
C GLU A 110 6.80 -25.19 -8.41
N SER A 111 7.04 -24.36 -7.39
CA SER A 111 7.15 -22.89 -7.52
C SER A 111 8.52 -22.36 -7.16
N THR A 112 9.01 -21.40 -7.94
CA THR A 112 10.26 -20.69 -7.67
C THR A 112 9.99 -19.23 -7.36
N ARG A 113 10.96 -18.55 -6.75
CA ARG A 113 10.86 -17.11 -6.48
C ARG A 113 10.58 -16.30 -7.75
N TRP A 114 11.15 -16.67 -8.88
CA TRP A 114 10.91 -16.03 -10.18
C TRP A 114 9.47 -16.23 -10.64
N ARG A 115 8.89 -17.41 -10.43
CA ARG A 115 7.49 -17.66 -10.77
C ARG A 115 6.54 -16.86 -9.88
N ASP A 116 6.80 -16.85 -8.58
CA ASP A 116 6.02 -16.09 -7.60
C ASP A 116 6.09 -14.57 -7.88
N LEU A 117 7.28 -14.06 -8.24
CA LEU A 117 7.46 -12.67 -8.67
C LEU A 117 6.61 -12.35 -9.91
N LYS A 118 6.62 -13.21 -10.93
CA LYS A 118 5.82 -13.01 -12.16
C LYS A 118 4.34 -12.92 -11.84
N GLU A 119 3.84 -13.82 -10.98
CA GLU A 119 2.45 -13.83 -10.55
C GLU A 119 2.08 -12.54 -9.80
N ALA A 120 2.92 -12.12 -8.84
CA ALA A 120 2.69 -10.88 -8.10
C ALA A 120 2.70 -9.64 -9.02
N VAL A 121 3.64 -9.57 -9.97
CA VAL A 121 3.70 -8.47 -10.96
C VAL A 121 2.47 -8.49 -11.87
N GLU A 122 1.97 -9.67 -12.25
CA GLU A 122 0.76 -9.79 -13.07
C GLU A 122 -0.46 -9.21 -12.34
N VAL A 123 -0.68 -9.61 -11.08
CA VAL A 123 -1.79 -9.12 -10.26
C VAL A 123 -1.66 -7.61 -10.01
N PHE A 124 -0.46 -7.15 -9.69
CA PHE A 124 -0.18 -5.73 -9.50
C PHE A 124 -0.44 -4.91 -10.78
N ALA A 125 0.02 -5.39 -11.93
CA ALA A 125 -0.17 -4.71 -13.20
C ALA A 125 -1.64 -4.70 -13.65
N ASP A 126 -2.39 -5.78 -13.38
CA ASP A 126 -3.83 -5.84 -13.62
C ASP A 126 -4.54 -4.70 -12.86
N LYS A 127 -4.31 -4.63 -11.55
CA LYS A 127 -4.85 -3.57 -10.69
C LYS A 127 -4.41 -2.18 -11.16
N MET A 128 -3.11 -1.96 -11.32
CA MET A 128 -2.59 -0.61 -11.59
C MET A 128 -2.94 -0.07 -12.98
N LEU A 129 -2.92 -0.93 -14.01
CA LEU A 129 -3.14 -0.50 -15.39
C LEU A 129 -4.61 -0.55 -15.81
N MET A 130 -5.47 -1.31 -15.12
CA MET A 130 -6.91 -1.33 -15.39
C MET A 130 -7.69 -0.36 -14.50
N ASP A 131 -7.35 -0.26 -13.21
CA ASP A 131 -8.17 0.46 -12.24
C ASP A 131 -7.83 1.95 -12.10
N TYR A 132 -6.66 2.37 -12.59
CA TYR A 132 -6.17 3.74 -12.51
C TYR A 132 -5.87 4.30 -13.90
N GLN A 133 -6.49 5.45 -14.24
CA GLN A 133 -6.53 5.93 -15.63
C GLN A 133 -5.23 6.58 -16.15
N ASP A 134 -4.20 6.78 -15.32
CA ASP A 134 -3.02 7.58 -15.68
C ASP A 134 -1.68 6.99 -15.21
N VAL A 135 -1.63 5.66 -15.11
CA VAL A 135 -0.45 4.89 -14.70
C VAL A 135 0.25 4.27 -15.91
N GLN A 136 1.57 4.33 -15.96
CA GLN A 136 2.38 3.55 -16.90
C GLN A 136 3.51 2.82 -16.15
N ILE A 137 3.80 1.59 -16.59
CA ILE A 137 4.79 0.72 -15.96
C ILE A 137 5.93 0.43 -16.94
N GLY A 138 7.16 0.58 -16.47
CA GLY A 138 8.39 0.18 -17.13
C GLY A 138 9.13 -0.86 -16.31
N MET A 139 10.10 -1.55 -16.92
CA MET A 139 10.92 -2.55 -16.24
C MET A 139 12.40 -2.30 -16.48
N ALA A 140 13.16 -2.41 -15.41
CA ALA A 140 14.59 -2.64 -15.44
C ALA A 140 14.90 -3.98 -14.79
N ALA A 141 16.05 -4.56 -15.10
CA ALA A 141 16.49 -5.78 -14.45
C ALA A 141 18.01 -5.83 -14.32
N PHE A 142 18.52 -6.73 -13.49
CA PHE A 142 19.95 -6.89 -13.29
C PHE A 142 20.32 -8.33 -12.99
N GLY A 143 21.53 -8.73 -13.37
CA GLY A 143 22.04 -10.09 -13.18
C GLY A 143 23.46 -10.21 -13.74
N SER A 144 24.00 -11.42 -13.81
CA SER A 144 25.26 -11.68 -14.50
C SER A 144 25.18 -12.92 -15.39
N TYR A 145 26.18 -13.10 -16.24
CA TYR A 145 26.37 -14.35 -16.96
C TYR A 145 27.85 -14.71 -17.03
N GLN A 146 28.14 -16.00 -17.15
CA GLN A 146 29.49 -16.50 -17.38
C GLN A 146 29.91 -16.22 -18.82
N SER A 147 31.13 -15.69 -19.02
CA SER A 147 31.65 -15.39 -20.35
C SER A 147 33.02 -16.06 -20.59
N GLY A 148 33.05 -17.01 -21.54
CA GLY A 148 34.26 -17.56 -22.14
C GLY A 148 35.07 -18.54 -21.27
N LEU A 149 36.25 -18.93 -21.78
CA LEU A 149 37.16 -19.94 -21.23
C LEU A 149 37.83 -19.56 -19.88
N LEU A 150 37.60 -18.36 -19.37
CA LEU A 150 38.23 -17.83 -18.14
C LEU A 150 37.23 -17.58 -17.00
N GLU A 151 35.99 -18.08 -17.09
CA GLU A 151 34.97 -18.09 -16.03
C GLU A 151 34.70 -16.73 -15.33
N SER A 152 34.98 -15.60 -15.98
CA SER A 152 34.67 -14.29 -15.40
C SER A 152 33.17 -14.01 -15.53
N ASN A 153 32.45 -13.93 -14.40
CA ASN A 153 31.07 -13.46 -14.38
C ASN A 153 31.00 -11.98 -14.80
N ARG A 154 30.16 -11.69 -15.79
CA ARG A 154 29.94 -10.33 -16.31
C ARG A 154 28.60 -9.80 -15.82
N PRO A 155 28.59 -8.83 -14.89
CA PRO A 155 27.37 -8.23 -14.42
C PRO A 155 26.78 -7.29 -15.47
N TYR A 156 25.47 -7.20 -15.49
CA TYR A 156 24.71 -6.34 -16.40
C TYR A 156 23.50 -5.71 -15.73
N GLY A 157 23.08 -4.57 -16.27
CA GLY A 157 21.75 -4.00 -16.10
C GLY A 157 20.99 -4.03 -17.42
N GLU A 158 19.67 -4.13 -17.36
CA GLU A 158 18.75 -4.17 -18.50
C GLU A 158 17.66 -3.12 -18.36
N ILE A 159 17.25 -2.54 -19.47
CA ILE A 159 16.07 -1.68 -19.55
C ILE A 159 15.13 -2.22 -20.63
N ALA A 160 13.85 -2.35 -20.29
CA ALA A 160 12.80 -2.75 -21.23
C ALA A 160 12.55 -1.67 -22.29
N SER A 161 12.29 -2.13 -23.52
CA SER A 161 11.66 -1.32 -24.55
C SER A 161 10.47 -2.06 -25.16
N PHE A 162 9.31 -1.42 -25.08
CA PHE A 162 8.07 -1.86 -25.71
C PHE A 162 8.01 -1.53 -27.21
N SER A 163 9.11 -1.07 -27.78
CA SER A 163 9.36 -0.83 -29.20
C SER A 163 10.66 -1.52 -29.62
N ASN A 164 10.80 -1.90 -30.89
CA ASN A 164 12.06 -2.45 -31.37
C ASN A 164 13.12 -1.34 -31.47
N LEU A 165 14.21 -1.49 -30.72
CA LEU A 165 15.35 -0.57 -30.71
C LEU A 165 16.29 -0.70 -31.91
N GLY A 166 16.08 -1.69 -32.78
CA GLY A 166 16.98 -2.05 -33.88
C GLY A 166 18.25 -2.76 -33.39
N SER A 167 19.35 -2.62 -34.15
CA SER A 167 20.70 -3.01 -33.74
C SER A 167 21.50 -1.79 -33.28
N GLY A 168 22.50 -1.98 -32.42
CA GLY A 168 23.35 -0.86 -31.97
C GLY A 168 24.14 -1.18 -30.70
N THR A 169 25.19 -0.39 -30.49
CA THR A 169 26.13 -0.50 -29.36
C THR A 169 26.28 0.81 -28.58
N SER A 170 25.46 1.82 -28.89
CA SER A 170 25.34 3.07 -28.15
C SER A 170 24.09 3.07 -27.26
N MET A 171 24.01 4.04 -26.35
CA MET A 171 22.72 4.38 -25.74
C MET A 171 21.76 4.84 -26.84
N PRO A 172 20.50 4.37 -26.86
CA PRO A 172 19.50 4.94 -27.76
C PRO A 172 19.23 6.40 -27.43
N GLU A 173 18.97 7.22 -28.45
CA GLU A 173 18.48 8.58 -28.24
C GLU A 173 17.02 8.58 -27.74
N ASN A 174 16.21 7.64 -28.24
CA ASN A 174 14.79 7.50 -27.88
C ASN A 174 14.44 6.03 -27.64
N MET A 175 13.48 5.78 -26.76
CA MET A 175 13.01 4.43 -26.43
C MET A 175 11.55 4.47 -25.94
N THR A 176 10.74 3.47 -26.28
CA THR A 176 9.44 3.28 -25.60
C THR A 176 9.66 2.46 -24.34
N GLY A 177 10.00 3.10 -23.22
CA GLY A 177 10.36 2.42 -21.97
C GLY A 177 9.19 2.03 -21.05
N PHE A 178 7.99 2.53 -21.32
CA PHE A 178 6.79 2.31 -20.52
C PHE A 178 5.64 1.74 -21.35
N THR A 179 4.71 1.06 -20.68
CA THR A 179 3.45 0.56 -21.25
C THR A 179 2.30 0.84 -20.28
N THR A 180 1.11 1.04 -20.85
CA THR A 180 -0.18 1.09 -20.13
C THR A 180 -0.99 -0.20 -20.33
N ASP A 181 -0.40 -1.20 -20.99
CA ASP A 181 -1.05 -2.47 -21.34
C ASP A 181 -0.40 -3.62 -20.58
N LYS A 182 -1.18 -4.29 -19.73
CA LYS A 182 -0.78 -5.46 -18.94
C LYS A 182 -0.23 -6.59 -19.82
N SER A 183 -0.90 -6.90 -20.92
CA SER A 183 -0.48 -8.00 -21.81
C SER A 183 0.88 -7.71 -22.44
N ARG A 184 1.14 -6.45 -22.81
CA ARG A 184 2.47 -6.01 -23.29
C ARG A 184 3.53 -6.05 -22.21
N LEU A 185 3.19 -5.69 -20.97
CA LEU A 185 4.09 -5.79 -19.81
C LEU A 185 4.49 -7.25 -19.58
N MET A 186 3.51 -8.13 -19.42
CA MET A 186 3.73 -9.53 -19.04
C MET A 186 4.29 -10.38 -20.17
N SER A 187 4.12 -9.99 -21.44
CA SER A 187 4.74 -10.68 -22.58
C SER A 187 6.18 -10.23 -22.86
N HIS A 188 6.66 -9.17 -22.20
CA HIS A 188 7.98 -8.60 -22.46
C HIS A 188 9.11 -9.52 -21.99
N SER A 189 10.17 -9.64 -22.81
CA SER A 189 11.27 -10.59 -22.60
C SER A 189 12.12 -10.41 -21.33
N ILE A 190 11.97 -9.29 -20.60
CA ILE A 190 12.59 -9.14 -19.28
C ILE A 190 11.97 -10.11 -18.26
N ILE A 191 10.64 -10.22 -18.27
CA ILE A 191 9.85 -10.96 -17.28
C ILE A 191 9.27 -12.27 -17.85
N ASN A 192 8.96 -12.32 -19.15
CA ASN A 192 8.42 -13.49 -19.84
C ASN A 192 9.50 -14.52 -20.19
N THR A 193 10.18 -15.01 -19.15
CA THR A 193 11.10 -16.15 -19.24
C THR A 193 10.59 -17.26 -18.31
N ALA A 194 10.83 -18.51 -18.68
CA ALA A 194 10.47 -19.66 -17.84
C ALA A 194 11.11 -19.51 -16.46
N ASP A 195 12.43 -19.30 -16.46
CA ASP A 195 13.29 -19.16 -15.29
C ASP A 195 14.15 -17.89 -15.37
N ALA A 196 14.71 -17.47 -14.23
CA ALA A 196 15.80 -16.52 -14.20
C ALA A 196 17.09 -17.17 -14.77
N PRO A 197 18.07 -16.39 -15.24
CA PRO A 197 19.35 -16.91 -15.72
C PRO A 197 20.07 -17.80 -14.69
N THR A 198 20.58 -18.94 -15.14
CA THR A 198 21.44 -19.80 -14.32
C THR A 198 22.84 -19.21 -14.19
N SER A 199 23.53 -19.49 -13.08
CA SER A 199 24.90 -18.98 -12.80
C SER A 199 25.00 -17.45 -12.89
N SER A 200 24.02 -16.76 -12.29
CA SER A 200 23.87 -15.31 -12.28
C SER A 200 23.96 -14.80 -10.84
N GLY A 201 24.80 -13.80 -10.60
CA GLY A 201 24.85 -13.09 -9.31
C GLY A 201 24.03 -11.80 -9.33
N THR A 202 24.22 -10.98 -8.30
CA THR A 202 23.32 -9.89 -7.90
C THR A 202 24.03 -8.53 -7.98
N PRO A 203 24.23 -7.94 -9.18
CA PRO A 203 24.85 -6.62 -9.32
C PRO A 203 23.84 -5.49 -9.12
N THR A 204 23.31 -5.36 -7.91
CA THR A 204 22.26 -4.39 -7.56
C THR A 204 22.54 -2.97 -8.02
N PHE A 205 23.81 -2.53 -8.01
CA PHE A 205 24.21 -1.19 -8.46
C PHE A 205 23.84 -0.91 -9.94
N LEU A 206 23.88 -1.93 -10.81
CA LEU A 206 23.46 -1.80 -12.21
C LEU A 206 21.95 -1.78 -12.36
N GLY A 207 21.22 -2.47 -11.48
CA GLY A 207 19.76 -2.41 -11.41
C GLY A 207 19.27 -1.02 -11.05
N VAL A 208 19.85 -0.43 -10.01
CA VAL A 208 19.55 0.96 -9.59
C VAL A 208 19.79 1.94 -10.73
N ASP A 209 20.94 1.86 -11.40
CA ASP A 209 21.25 2.78 -12.50
C ASP A 209 20.35 2.57 -13.72
N ALA A 210 20.03 1.33 -14.07
CA ALA A 210 19.10 1.02 -15.16
C ALA A 210 17.69 1.56 -14.86
N GLY A 211 17.20 1.35 -13.63
CA GLY A 211 15.90 1.83 -13.19
C GLY A 211 15.81 3.35 -13.16
N LEU A 212 16.81 4.03 -12.58
CA LEU A 212 16.90 5.49 -12.58
C LEU A 212 16.98 6.04 -14.01
N LYS A 213 17.76 5.42 -14.88
CA LYS A 213 17.88 5.87 -16.27
C LYS A 213 16.53 5.82 -16.99
N LEU A 214 15.79 4.74 -16.82
CA LEU A 214 14.44 4.62 -17.39
C LEU A 214 13.49 5.66 -16.80
N LEU A 215 13.48 5.82 -15.47
CA LEU A 215 12.51 6.65 -14.76
C LEU A 215 12.73 8.16 -14.93
N THR A 216 13.96 8.57 -15.29
CA THR A 216 14.35 10.00 -15.35
C THR A 216 14.67 10.51 -16.75
N THR A 217 14.58 9.68 -17.80
CA THR A 217 14.85 10.10 -19.18
C THR A 217 13.55 10.32 -19.95
N SER A 218 13.23 11.57 -20.31
CA SER A 218 12.01 11.93 -21.06
C SER A 218 11.92 11.22 -22.41
N GLU A 219 13.05 11.10 -23.10
CA GLU A 219 13.16 10.45 -24.41
C GLU A 219 12.90 8.94 -24.32
N TYR A 220 12.90 8.37 -23.11
CA TYR A 220 12.56 6.98 -22.85
C TYR A 220 11.08 6.80 -22.47
N GLY A 221 10.28 7.89 -22.51
CA GLY A 221 8.86 7.90 -22.22
C GLY A 221 8.49 8.34 -20.79
N ALA A 222 9.47 8.72 -19.96
CA ALA A 222 9.19 9.27 -18.64
C ALA A 222 8.49 10.64 -18.76
N ARG A 223 7.32 10.80 -18.13
CA ARG A 223 6.51 12.02 -18.19
C ARG A 223 6.98 13.05 -17.17
N PRO A 224 7.28 14.31 -17.55
CA PRO A 224 7.81 15.30 -16.61
C PRO A 224 6.82 15.72 -15.51
N ASP A 225 5.52 15.53 -15.73
CA ASP A 225 4.42 15.88 -14.83
C ASP A 225 3.86 14.67 -14.04
N ALA A 226 4.53 13.51 -14.11
CA ALA A 226 4.16 12.32 -13.35
C ALA A 226 5.00 12.16 -12.09
N GLU A 227 4.38 11.67 -11.01
CA GLU A 227 5.09 11.15 -9.86
C GLU A 227 5.94 9.95 -10.28
N LYS A 228 7.18 9.91 -9.79
CA LYS A 228 8.17 8.91 -10.16
C LYS A 228 8.25 7.87 -9.07
N VAL A 229 8.05 6.61 -9.44
CA VAL A 229 8.09 5.48 -8.51
C VAL A 229 9.11 4.46 -8.97
N LEU A 230 10.11 4.19 -8.14
CA LEU A 230 11.11 3.15 -8.35
C LEU A 230 10.89 2.05 -7.32
N ILE A 231 10.55 0.83 -7.76
CA ILE A 231 10.36 -0.31 -6.87
C ILE A 231 11.41 -1.37 -7.20
N THR A 232 12.34 -1.62 -6.27
CA THR A 232 13.37 -2.66 -6.45
C THR A 232 12.98 -3.94 -5.71
N ILE A 233 12.99 -5.07 -6.41
CA ILE A 233 12.66 -6.38 -5.84
C ILE A 233 13.89 -7.28 -5.99
N THR A 234 14.40 -7.79 -4.87
CA THR A 234 15.62 -8.62 -4.83
C THR A 234 15.51 -9.69 -3.76
N ASP A 235 16.15 -10.83 -3.99
CA ASP A 235 16.09 -12.01 -3.12
C ASP A 235 17.40 -12.32 -2.40
N GLY A 236 18.44 -11.52 -2.62
CA GLY A 236 19.78 -11.86 -2.19
C GLY A 236 20.66 -10.69 -1.84
N VAL A 237 21.81 -11.01 -1.26
CA VAL A 237 22.89 -10.04 -1.02
C VAL A 237 23.51 -9.62 -2.36
N PRO A 238 23.93 -8.36 -2.53
CA PRO A 238 24.68 -7.95 -3.71
C PRO A 238 25.99 -8.73 -3.81
N THR A 239 26.26 -9.31 -4.98
CA THR A 239 27.48 -10.10 -5.22
C THR A 239 28.46 -9.49 -6.23
N PHE A 240 28.19 -8.24 -6.60
CA PHE A 240 29.10 -7.37 -7.33
C PHE A 240 29.02 -5.95 -6.78
N ARG A 241 30.14 -5.23 -6.88
CA ARG A 241 30.22 -3.80 -6.59
C ARG A 241 30.78 -3.02 -7.76
N HIS A 242 30.54 -1.72 -7.76
CA HIS A 242 31.23 -0.80 -8.64
C HIS A 242 32.69 -0.57 -8.20
N ARG A 243 33.53 -0.14 -9.13
CA ARG A 243 34.86 0.45 -8.87
C ARG A 243 34.87 1.93 -9.26
N SER A 244 35.93 2.63 -8.88
CA SER A 244 36.09 4.07 -9.13
C SER A 244 36.08 4.46 -10.62
N GLY A 245 36.42 3.55 -11.53
CA GLY A 245 36.31 3.80 -12.97
C GLY A 245 34.87 3.78 -13.50
N TYR A 246 33.91 3.25 -12.73
CA TYR A 246 32.49 3.34 -13.04
C TYR A 246 31.84 4.57 -12.42
N MET A 247 32.10 4.79 -11.13
CA MET A 247 31.51 5.88 -10.37
C MET A 247 32.45 6.35 -9.26
N THR A 248 32.52 7.66 -9.11
CA THR A 248 32.96 8.36 -7.90
C THR A 248 31.79 9.25 -7.44
N SER A 249 31.92 9.94 -6.30
CA SER A 249 30.83 10.75 -5.72
C SER A 249 30.15 11.71 -6.70
N ASN A 250 30.89 12.29 -7.63
CA ASN A 250 30.40 13.30 -8.58
C ASN A 250 30.17 12.77 -10.00
N THR A 251 30.32 11.47 -10.25
CA THR A 251 30.12 10.92 -11.60
C THR A 251 28.62 10.87 -11.93
N PRO A 252 28.13 11.60 -12.96
CA PRO A 252 26.72 11.58 -13.32
C PRO A 252 26.27 10.21 -13.85
N LEU A 253 24.98 9.89 -13.69
CA LEU A 253 24.39 8.62 -14.15
C LEU A 253 24.73 8.26 -15.60
N ASP A 254 24.54 9.19 -16.54
CA ASP A 254 24.83 8.93 -17.95
C ASP A 254 26.32 8.72 -18.25
N THR A 255 27.21 9.32 -17.44
CA THR A 255 28.65 9.09 -17.56
C THR A 255 29.01 7.69 -17.09
N SER A 256 28.49 7.26 -15.94
CA SER A 256 28.68 5.88 -15.43
C SER A 256 28.17 4.84 -16.43
N LEU A 257 26.93 4.99 -16.91
CA LEU A 257 26.38 4.11 -17.91
C LEU A 257 27.18 4.15 -19.22
N GLY A 258 27.77 5.30 -19.56
CA GLY A 258 28.68 5.52 -20.69
C GLY A 258 29.86 4.54 -20.74
N TYR A 259 30.37 4.07 -19.61
CA TYR A 259 31.50 3.14 -19.54
C TYR A 259 31.15 1.68 -19.81
N LEU A 260 29.86 1.32 -19.78
CA LEU A 260 29.41 -0.06 -20.00
C LEU A 260 29.41 -0.41 -21.49
N THR A 261 29.51 -1.70 -21.82
CA THR A 261 29.25 -2.19 -23.19
C THR A 261 27.74 -2.31 -23.39
N LYS A 262 27.19 -1.71 -24.46
CA LYS A 262 25.75 -1.77 -24.74
C LYS A 262 25.47 -2.79 -25.82
N SER A 263 24.36 -3.50 -25.68
CA SER A 263 23.80 -4.33 -26.73
C SER A 263 22.28 -4.26 -26.70
N ARG A 264 21.68 -4.54 -27.86
CA ARG A 264 20.24 -4.68 -28.00
C ARG A 264 19.94 -6.18 -28.13
N VAL A 265 19.25 -6.75 -27.16
CA VAL A 265 18.93 -8.19 -27.11
C VAL A 265 17.43 -8.43 -27.25
N ASN A 266 17.02 -9.70 -27.41
CA ASN A 266 15.61 -10.10 -27.58
C ASN A 266 14.91 -9.30 -28.70
N ASN A 267 15.45 -9.38 -29.92
CA ASN A 267 14.95 -8.67 -31.09
C ASN A 267 14.84 -7.14 -30.89
N GLY A 268 15.74 -6.57 -30.10
CA GLY A 268 15.78 -5.14 -29.83
C GLY A 268 14.78 -4.66 -28.78
N GLN A 269 14.15 -5.55 -28.02
CA GLN A 269 13.23 -5.17 -26.94
C GLN A 269 13.95 -4.90 -25.60
N VAL A 270 15.24 -5.20 -25.50
CA VAL A 270 16.01 -4.98 -24.27
C VAL A 270 17.31 -4.27 -24.59
N LEU A 271 17.54 -3.14 -23.92
CA LEU A 271 18.85 -2.50 -23.84
C LEU A 271 19.63 -3.15 -22.69
N ARG A 272 20.67 -3.91 -23.00
CA ARG A 272 21.58 -4.49 -22.02
C ARG A 272 22.84 -3.65 -21.90
N MET A 273 23.23 -3.33 -20.68
CA MET A 273 24.44 -2.58 -20.33
C MET A 273 25.33 -3.48 -19.47
N THR A 274 26.41 -3.99 -20.05
CA THR A 274 27.30 -4.97 -19.42
C THR A 274 28.61 -4.34 -18.97
N ALA A 275 29.01 -4.59 -17.72
CA ALA A 275 30.34 -4.24 -17.26
C ALA A 275 31.34 -5.31 -17.71
N THR A 276 32.35 -4.92 -18.51
CA THR A 276 33.27 -5.86 -19.15
C THR A 276 34.69 -5.81 -18.61
N ASN A 277 35.02 -4.83 -17.75
CA ASN A 277 36.34 -4.64 -17.19
C ASN A 277 36.31 -4.67 -15.65
N SER A 278 36.66 -5.83 -15.07
CA SER A 278 36.70 -6.07 -13.62
C SER A 278 37.87 -5.39 -12.89
N LEU A 279 38.82 -4.79 -13.62
CA LEU A 279 39.93 -4.07 -13.00
C LEU A 279 39.58 -2.60 -12.71
N THR A 280 38.60 -2.05 -13.44
CA THR A 280 38.31 -0.60 -13.40
C THR A 280 36.85 -0.26 -13.20
N ILE A 281 35.91 -1.09 -13.68
CA ILE A 281 34.47 -0.78 -13.68
C ILE A 281 33.74 -1.48 -12.54
N TYR A 282 34.05 -2.76 -12.29
CA TYR A 282 33.34 -3.55 -11.28
C TYR A 282 34.29 -4.49 -10.54
N ASP A 283 33.82 -5.06 -9.43
CA ASP A 283 34.44 -6.17 -8.72
C ASP A 283 33.38 -7.21 -8.37
N GLY A 284 33.81 -8.44 -8.10
CA GLY A 284 32.92 -9.53 -7.69
C GLY A 284 32.89 -10.71 -8.66
N ASN A 285 32.41 -11.83 -8.13
CA ASN A 285 32.43 -13.14 -8.75
C ASN A 285 31.04 -13.80 -8.76
N GLY A 286 30.00 -13.09 -8.30
CA GLY A 286 28.64 -13.63 -8.22
C GLY A 286 28.32 -14.38 -6.92
N THR A 287 29.29 -14.54 -6.00
CA THR A 287 29.09 -15.26 -4.73
C THR A 287 29.54 -14.48 -3.49
N THR A 288 30.55 -13.61 -3.61
CA THR A 288 31.06 -12.80 -2.50
C THR A 288 30.09 -11.66 -2.16
N ASP A 289 29.79 -11.46 -0.88
CA ASP A 289 28.94 -10.37 -0.38
C ASP A 289 29.63 -9.00 -0.49
N TYR A 290 28.95 -8.05 -1.14
CA TYR A 290 29.35 -6.66 -1.29
C TYR A 290 28.29 -5.68 -0.79
N SER A 291 27.55 -6.04 0.26
CA SER A 291 26.47 -5.23 0.82
C SER A 291 26.93 -3.84 1.22
N GLN A 292 28.07 -3.70 1.92
CA GLN A 292 28.56 -2.38 2.34
C GLN A 292 28.93 -1.48 1.15
N ASP A 293 29.67 -2.00 0.17
CA ASP A 293 30.01 -1.24 -1.04
C ASP A 293 28.76 -0.83 -1.85
N THR A 294 27.74 -1.69 -1.83
CA THR A 294 26.46 -1.42 -2.50
C THR A 294 25.65 -0.36 -1.74
N LEU A 295 25.65 -0.38 -0.41
CA LEU A 295 25.05 0.68 0.42
C LEU A 295 25.69 2.04 0.12
N ASP A 296 27.03 2.10 0.07
CA ASP A 296 27.76 3.32 -0.24
C ASP A 296 27.40 3.82 -1.65
N PHE A 297 27.32 2.91 -2.63
CA PHE A 297 26.86 3.23 -3.98
C PHE A 297 25.45 3.82 -3.99
N ILE A 298 24.48 3.16 -3.35
CA ILE A 298 23.07 3.59 -3.33
C ILE A 298 22.97 4.99 -2.74
N ASN A 299 23.62 5.23 -1.60
CA ASN A 299 23.62 6.52 -0.93
C ASN A 299 24.21 7.62 -1.81
N MET A 300 25.36 7.35 -2.46
CA MET A 300 25.95 8.30 -3.41
C MET A 300 25.04 8.55 -4.61
N ARG A 301 24.47 7.49 -5.19
CA ARG A 301 23.66 7.59 -6.40
C ARG A 301 22.36 8.33 -6.14
N TYR A 302 21.60 7.93 -5.13
CA TYR A 302 20.37 8.62 -4.75
C TYR A 302 20.61 10.05 -4.28
N GLY A 303 21.77 10.33 -3.68
CA GLY A 303 22.19 11.70 -3.37
C GLY A 303 22.23 12.64 -4.58
N GLN A 304 22.39 12.11 -5.80
CA GLN A 304 22.34 12.89 -7.05
C GLN A 304 20.92 13.22 -7.52
N PHE A 305 19.88 12.60 -6.94
CA PHE A 305 18.47 12.72 -7.38
C PHE A 305 17.56 13.36 -6.32
N THR A 306 18.14 14.08 -5.35
CA THR A 306 17.37 14.74 -4.26
C THR A 306 16.34 15.76 -4.76
N SER A 307 16.54 16.34 -5.95
CA SER A 307 15.59 17.26 -6.58
C SER A 307 14.57 16.59 -7.50
N SER A 308 14.67 15.27 -7.74
CA SER A 308 13.92 14.59 -8.81
C SER A 308 12.59 13.98 -8.38
N ASN A 309 12.14 14.27 -7.14
CA ASN A 309 10.89 13.75 -6.53
C ASN A 309 10.61 12.28 -6.89
N ILE A 310 11.56 11.39 -6.55
CA ILE A 310 11.45 9.95 -6.82
C ILE A 310 11.09 9.22 -5.53
N ASN A 311 9.91 8.62 -5.52
CA ASN A 311 9.46 7.72 -4.48
C ASN A 311 10.14 6.36 -4.67
N ARG A 312 10.95 5.95 -3.70
CA ARG A 312 11.83 4.78 -3.77
C ARG A 312 11.37 3.75 -2.77
N TYR A 313 10.94 2.62 -3.30
CA TYR A 313 10.47 1.48 -2.54
C TYR A 313 11.32 0.25 -2.82
N ALA A 314 11.39 -0.66 -1.86
CA ALA A 314 12.08 -1.91 -2.06
C ALA A 314 11.42 -3.07 -1.34
N VAL A 315 11.49 -4.26 -1.95
CA VAL A 315 10.98 -5.50 -1.41
C VAL A 315 12.12 -6.52 -1.33
N GLY A 316 12.43 -6.95 -0.12
CA GLY A 316 13.32 -8.09 0.11
C GLY A 316 12.50 -9.38 0.08
N PHE A 317 12.68 -10.19 -0.95
CA PHE A 317 11.90 -11.41 -1.18
C PHE A 317 12.69 -12.64 -0.76
N HIS A 318 12.29 -13.31 0.33
CA HIS A 318 13.08 -14.37 0.98
C HIS A 318 14.51 -13.95 1.41
N THR A 319 14.72 -12.66 1.68
CA THR A 319 16.02 -12.10 2.09
C THR A 319 16.32 -12.31 3.58
N GLY A 320 17.60 -12.56 3.91
CA GLY A 320 18.13 -12.52 5.28
C GLY A 320 18.62 -11.13 5.72
N ASP A 321 19.05 -11.01 6.98
CA ASP A 321 19.39 -9.72 7.63
C ASP A 321 20.41 -8.86 6.87
N THR A 322 21.45 -9.46 6.28
CA THR A 322 22.47 -8.70 5.55
C THR A 322 21.90 -8.05 4.28
N ALA A 323 21.09 -8.80 3.52
CA ALA A 323 20.37 -8.24 2.37
C ALA A 323 19.34 -7.20 2.83
N ASN A 324 18.76 -7.35 4.02
CA ASN A 324 17.76 -6.43 4.55
C ASN A 324 18.27 -4.99 4.72
N ALA A 325 19.56 -4.80 5.06
CA ALA A 325 20.16 -3.47 5.12
C ALA A 325 20.22 -2.80 3.74
N VAL A 326 20.61 -3.54 2.69
CA VAL A 326 20.64 -3.05 1.31
C VAL A 326 19.25 -2.70 0.82
N VAL A 327 18.26 -3.58 1.05
CA VAL A 327 16.86 -3.31 0.70
C VAL A 327 16.36 -2.03 1.38
N SER A 328 16.75 -1.79 2.64
CA SER A 328 16.36 -0.57 3.35
C SER A 328 16.94 0.70 2.71
N ALA A 329 18.16 0.64 2.20
CA ALA A 329 18.76 1.76 1.47
C ALA A 329 18.13 1.95 0.08
N LEU A 330 17.71 0.87 -0.58
CA LEU A 330 17.02 0.93 -1.87
C LEU A 330 15.64 1.59 -1.74
N GLY A 331 14.92 1.30 -0.65
CA GLY A 331 13.54 1.72 -0.40
C GLY A 331 13.40 2.75 0.71
N GLN A 332 14.03 3.93 0.57
CA GLN A 332 14.01 4.98 1.60
C GLN A 332 12.61 5.50 1.94
N ASP A 333 11.68 5.44 0.98
CA ASP A 333 10.30 5.91 1.14
C ASP A 333 9.36 4.75 1.55
N GLY A 334 9.85 3.51 1.54
CA GLY A 334 9.17 2.34 2.08
C GLY A 334 9.90 1.04 1.77
N THR A 335 10.09 0.22 2.80
CA THR A 335 10.81 -1.05 2.71
C THR A 335 9.94 -2.19 3.22
N PHE A 336 9.82 -3.22 2.39
CA PHE A 336 8.92 -4.35 2.64
C PHE A 336 9.69 -5.67 2.64
N ARG A 337 9.11 -6.66 3.33
CA ARG A 337 9.59 -8.04 3.36
C ARG A 337 8.50 -8.93 2.80
N ALA A 338 8.90 -9.87 1.96
CA ALA A 338 7.97 -10.82 1.38
C ALA A 338 8.55 -12.23 1.42
N SER A 339 7.67 -13.21 1.65
CA SER A 339 8.00 -14.64 1.67
C SER A 339 6.98 -15.50 0.91
N SER A 340 6.03 -14.84 0.25
CA SER A 340 4.98 -15.46 -0.56
C SER A 340 4.51 -14.49 -1.65
N VAL A 341 3.74 -15.00 -2.62
CA VAL A 341 3.06 -14.19 -3.63
C VAL A 341 2.16 -13.12 -2.99
N GLN A 342 1.41 -13.49 -1.94
CA GLN A 342 0.51 -12.56 -1.27
C GLN A 342 1.27 -11.43 -0.55
N ASP A 343 2.41 -11.74 0.06
CA ASP A 343 3.26 -10.71 0.68
C ASP A 343 3.83 -9.76 -0.38
N LEU A 344 4.26 -10.29 -1.54
CA LEU A 344 4.73 -9.47 -2.66
C LEU A 344 3.64 -8.53 -3.18
N ILE A 345 2.43 -9.04 -3.41
CA ILE A 345 1.28 -8.22 -3.82
C ILE A 345 1.02 -7.12 -2.79
N SER A 346 1.01 -7.47 -1.50
CA SER A 346 0.77 -6.53 -0.41
C SER A 346 1.86 -5.45 -0.31
N ALA A 347 3.12 -5.83 -0.54
CA ALA A 347 4.24 -4.90 -0.58
C ALA A 347 4.15 -3.91 -1.75
N LEU A 348 3.81 -4.40 -2.96
CA LEU A 348 3.63 -3.56 -4.13
C LEU A 348 2.44 -2.60 -3.98
N ASP A 349 1.34 -3.08 -3.39
CA ASP A 349 0.17 -2.27 -3.06
C ASP A 349 0.49 -1.19 -2.01
N SER A 350 1.25 -1.55 -0.99
CA SER A 350 1.66 -0.63 0.07
C SER A 350 2.61 0.44 -0.45
N ALA A 351 3.48 0.12 -1.42
CA ALA A 351 4.36 1.08 -2.05
C ALA A 351 3.59 2.21 -2.76
N LEU A 352 2.43 1.93 -3.35
CA LEU A 352 1.67 2.94 -4.10
C LEU A 352 0.56 3.61 -3.31
N SER A 353 0.09 2.99 -2.23
CA SER A 353 -1.02 3.49 -1.43
C SER A 353 -0.87 4.96 -1.01
N PRO A 354 0.32 5.45 -0.55
CA PRO A 354 0.50 6.86 -0.19
C PRO A 354 0.28 7.85 -1.35
N LEU A 355 0.41 7.38 -2.60
CA LEU A 355 0.30 8.21 -3.79
C LEU A 355 -1.13 8.25 -4.34
N ILE A 356 -1.95 7.23 -4.07
CA ILE A 356 -3.25 7.07 -4.72
C ILE A 356 -4.44 7.03 -3.75
N SER A 357 -4.21 6.77 -2.47
CA SER A 357 -5.27 6.55 -1.47
C SER A 357 -5.28 7.66 -0.42
N THR A 358 -6.46 8.17 -0.06
CA THR A 358 -6.59 9.17 1.01
C THR A 358 -6.23 8.62 2.38
N ILE A 359 -6.34 7.30 2.56
CA ILE A 359 -5.86 6.59 3.75
C ILE A 359 -4.82 5.59 3.27
N SER A 360 -3.61 5.69 3.79
CA SER A 360 -2.46 4.87 3.45
C SER A 360 -1.76 4.46 4.75
N ASN A 361 -1.53 3.16 4.95
CA ASN A 361 -0.85 2.63 6.12
C ASN A 361 -1.34 3.21 7.47
N GLY A 362 -2.65 3.39 7.59
CA GLY A 362 -3.27 4.01 8.74
C GLY A 362 -3.42 3.07 9.94
N LEU A 363 -3.55 3.68 11.12
CA LEU A 363 -3.76 3.02 12.41
C LEU A 363 -5.08 3.49 13.04
N ILE A 364 -6.08 2.60 13.12
CA ILE A 364 -7.32 2.85 13.87
C ILE A 364 -7.06 2.51 15.34
N THR A 365 -7.28 3.48 16.21
CA THR A 365 -7.16 3.34 17.67
C THR A 365 -8.50 3.63 18.33
N ASP A 366 -9.04 2.62 18.99
CA ASP A 366 -10.34 2.69 19.64
C ASP A 366 -10.32 2.21 21.10
N PRO A 367 -9.89 3.07 22.04
CA PRO A 367 -9.84 2.77 23.47
C PRO A 367 -11.25 2.74 24.08
N LEU A 368 -11.56 1.71 24.87
CA LEU A 368 -12.81 1.65 25.64
C LEU A 368 -12.82 2.69 26.76
N SER A 369 -14.01 3.11 27.17
CA SER A 369 -14.18 3.95 28.35
C SER A 369 -14.06 3.10 29.62
N GLU A 370 -13.92 3.75 30.77
CA GLU A 370 -13.95 3.07 32.07
C GLU A 370 -15.35 2.59 32.48
N PHE A 371 -16.38 2.92 31.70
CA PHE A 371 -17.79 2.65 32.01
C PHE A 371 -18.32 1.36 31.39
N VAL A 372 -17.54 0.77 30.49
CA VAL A 372 -17.96 -0.42 29.75
C VAL A 372 -16.85 -1.46 29.68
N ASN A 373 -17.25 -2.72 29.59
CA ASN A 373 -16.37 -3.85 29.39
C ASN A 373 -16.60 -4.46 28.01
N LEU A 374 -15.52 -4.83 27.31
CA LEU A 374 -15.63 -5.57 26.05
C LEU A 374 -16.21 -6.95 26.31
N ILE A 375 -17.21 -7.36 25.53
CA ILE A 375 -17.66 -8.75 25.52
C ILE A 375 -16.60 -9.60 24.79
N PRO A 376 -16.02 -10.62 25.45
CA PRO A 376 -15.01 -11.47 24.82
C PRO A 376 -15.51 -12.10 23.52
N ASN A 377 -14.63 -12.20 22.52
CA ASN A 377 -14.91 -12.80 21.21
C ASN A 377 -16.06 -12.13 20.41
N SER A 378 -16.40 -10.88 20.71
CA SER A 378 -17.44 -10.15 19.99
C SER A 378 -16.93 -9.33 18.80
N ILE A 379 -15.61 -9.21 18.62
CA ILE A 379 -15.01 -8.42 17.54
C ILE A 379 -15.16 -9.15 16.21
N HIS A 380 -15.85 -8.51 15.28
CA HIS A 380 -16.00 -8.93 13.89
C HIS A 380 -15.62 -7.77 12.98
N TYR A 381 -15.10 -8.07 11.80
CA TYR A 381 -14.77 -7.05 10.81
C TYR A 381 -15.13 -7.51 9.41
N SER A 382 -15.34 -6.53 8.54
CA SER A 382 -15.73 -6.72 7.15
C SER A 382 -15.18 -5.58 6.28
N ALA A 383 -15.09 -5.84 4.98
CA ALA A 383 -14.75 -4.82 4.00
C ALA A 383 -16.02 -4.08 3.59
N LEU A 384 -15.86 -2.82 3.19
CA LEU A 384 -16.94 -1.99 2.68
C LEU A 384 -16.62 -1.54 1.26
N SER A 385 -17.64 -1.51 0.41
CA SER A 385 -17.58 -0.93 -0.93
C SER A 385 -18.65 0.15 -1.03
N LEU A 386 -18.28 1.35 -1.45
CA LEU A 386 -19.19 2.48 -1.63
C LEU A 386 -19.20 2.92 -3.09
N ASP A 387 -20.31 2.67 -3.77
CA ASP A 387 -20.57 3.10 -5.15
C ASP A 387 -21.68 4.16 -5.14
N GLY A 388 -21.29 5.43 -5.34
CA GLY A 388 -22.17 6.57 -5.10
C GLY A 388 -22.58 6.63 -3.61
N GLU A 389 -23.87 6.39 -3.34
CA GLU A 389 -24.41 6.29 -1.97
C GLU A 389 -24.67 4.84 -1.53
N ASN A 390 -24.44 3.86 -2.41
CA ASN A 390 -24.70 2.45 -2.13
C ASN A 390 -23.53 1.83 -1.37
N LEU A 391 -23.72 1.63 -0.07
CA LEU A 391 -22.77 0.96 0.79
C LEU A 391 -23.03 -0.55 0.84
N THR A 392 -22.04 -1.33 0.40
CA THR A 392 -22.07 -2.80 0.41
C THR A 392 -21.06 -3.33 1.42
N GLU A 393 -21.48 -4.29 2.23
CA GLU A 393 -20.61 -5.02 3.16
C GLU A 393 -20.16 -6.35 2.55
N ILE A 394 -18.86 -6.65 2.61
CA ILE A 394 -18.25 -7.88 2.12
C ILE A 394 -17.59 -8.58 3.31
N LYS A 395 -18.07 -9.77 3.66
CA LYS A 395 -17.61 -10.51 4.84
C LYS A 395 -16.29 -11.24 4.56
N PRO A 396 -15.45 -11.50 5.57
CA PRO A 396 -14.21 -12.27 5.40
C PRO A 396 -14.39 -13.67 4.83
N SER A 397 -15.58 -14.27 5.00
CA SER A 397 -15.95 -15.57 4.43
C SER A 397 -16.34 -15.52 2.95
N ASP A 398 -16.48 -14.33 2.36
CA ASP A 398 -16.81 -14.17 0.95
C ASP A 398 -15.60 -14.56 0.08
N PRO A 399 -15.77 -15.38 -0.97
CA PRO A 399 -14.69 -15.72 -1.90
C PRO A 399 -14.02 -14.50 -2.54
N ASN A 400 -14.72 -13.37 -2.62
CA ASN A 400 -14.21 -12.12 -3.19
C ASN A 400 -13.83 -11.08 -2.12
N TYR A 401 -13.53 -11.53 -0.90
CA TYR A 401 -13.08 -10.62 0.16
C TYR A 401 -11.79 -9.90 -0.30
N PRO A 402 -11.76 -8.56 -0.33
CA PRO A 402 -10.73 -7.85 -1.07
C PRO A 402 -9.38 -7.86 -0.34
N ASN A 403 -8.29 -7.93 -1.12
CA ASN A 403 -6.92 -8.00 -0.60
C ASN A 403 -6.57 -6.84 0.35
N TYR A 404 -7.07 -5.62 0.08
CA TYR A 404 -6.81 -4.47 0.96
C TYR A 404 -7.33 -4.69 2.39
N ALA A 405 -8.43 -5.44 2.55
CA ALA A 405 -9.01 -5.72 3.84
C ALA A 405 -8.36 -6.94 4.51
N GLN A 406 -7.87 -7.90 3.73
CA GLN A 406 -7.06 -9.01 4.23
C GLN A 406 -5.73 -8.55 4.86
N ALA A 407 -5.17 -7.44 4.36
CA ALA A 407 -3.90 -6.89 4.82
C ALA A 407 -3.98 -6.16 6.19
N ILE A 408 -5.19 -5.85 6.67
CA ILE A 408 -5.41 -5.11 7.91
C ILE A 408 -5.08 -6.00 9.11
N SER A 409 -4.15 -5.55 9.95
CA SER A 409 -3.78 -6.26 11.19
C SER A 409 -4.76 -5.96 12.32
N ASN A 410 -4.84 -6.86 13.31
CA ASN A 410 -5.65 -6.68 14.50
C ASN A 410 -4.83 -6.99 15.75
N ASP A 411 -4.46 -5.94 16.49
CA ASP A 411 -3.72 -6.00 17.76
C ASP A 411 -4.61 -5.59 18.95
N SER A 412 -5.91 -5.81 18.81
CA SER A 412 -6.92 -5.45 19.82
C SER A 412 -6.77 -6.27 21.10
N ASN A 413 -7.13 -5.65 22.23
CA ASN A 413 -7.21 -6.30 23.53
C ASN A 413 -8.48 -5.83 24.28
N ASN A 414 -8.60 -6.21 25.55
CA ASN A 414 -9.80 -5.93 26.36
C ASN A 414 -9.97 -4.45 26.75
N GLU A 415 -8.97 -3.59 26.53
CA GLU A 415 -9.00 -2.17 26.87
C GLU A 415 -9.05 -1.26 25.63
N LYS A 416 -8.52 -1.72 24.51
CA LYS A 416 -8.44 -0.94 23.27
C LYS A 416 -8.48 -1.85 22.05
N LEU A 417 -9.21 -1.41 21.03
CA LEU A 417 -9.18 -2.02 19.71
C LEU A 417 -8.13 -1.30 18.86
N ILE A 418 -7.30 -2.06 18.15
CA ILE A 418 -6.23 -1.55 17.30
C ILE A 418 -6.25 -2.29 15.98
N PHE A 419 -6.35 -1.53 14.89
CA PHE A 419 -6.24 -2.06 13.53
C PHE A 419 -5.19 -1.30 12.75
N GLY A 420 -4.14 -2.00 12.29
CA GLY A 420 -3.02 -1.43 11.54
C GLY A 420 -3.09 -1.77 10.05
N ASN A 421 -2.15 -1.22 9.27
CA ASN A 421 -2.04 -1.42 7.83
C ASN A 421 -3.31 -1.03 7.05
N VAL A 422 -4.07 -0.04 7.55
CA VAL A 422 -5.32 0.39 6.90
C VAL A 422 -4.98 1.25 5.68
N SER A 423 -5.18 0.71 4.48
CA SER A 423 -5.00 1.45 3.21
C SER A 423 -6.29 1.40 2.42
N LEU A 424 -6.98 2.54 2.33
CA LEU A 424 -8.33 2.66 1.75
C LEU A 424 -8.32 3.77 0.70
N GLY A 425 -8.53 3.38 -0.56
CA GLY A 425 -8.56 4.28 -1.72
C GLY A 425 -9.88 4.22 -2.47
N SER A 426 -9.80 4.46 -3.79
CA SER A 426 -10.90 4.20 -4.72
C SER A 426 -10.37 3.53 -5.99
N VAL A 427 -11.15 2.58 -6.50
CA VAL A 427 -10.91 1.84 -7.74
C VAL A 427 -12.13 2.01 -8.63
N ASN A 428 -11.97 2.46 -9.88
CA ASN A 428 -13.08 2.70 -10.80
C ASN A 428 -14.20 3.59 -10.21
N ASN A 429 -13.83 4.59 -9.40
CA ASN A 429 -14.72 5.46 -8.61
C ASN A 429 -15.56 4.76 -7.52
N VAL A 430 -15.32 3.47 -7.26
CA VAL A 430 -15.85 2.75 -6.11
C VAL A 430 -14.89 2.93 -4.95
N ARG A 431 -15.40 3.43 -3.82
CA ARG A 431 -14.61 3.76 -2.63
C ARG A 431 -14.48 2.55 -1.72
N GLN A 432 -13.30 2.35 -1.16
CA GLN A 432 -12.96 1.22 -0.30
C GLN A 432 -13.16 1.59 1.17
N GLY A 433 -13.59 0.63 1.99
CA GLY A 433 -13.75 0.85 3.41
C GLY A 433 -13.60 -0.40 4.27
N PHE A 434 -13.64 -0.19 5.58
CA PHE A 434 -13.48 -1.21 6.60
C PHE A 434 -14.49 -0.97 7.73
N ARG A 435 -15.16 -2.03 8.15
CA ARG A 435 -16.14 -2.05 9.23
C ARG A 435 -15.64 -2.93 10.35
N VAL A 436 -15.79 -2.45 11.58
CA VAL A 436 -15.59 -3.21 12.82
C VAL A 436 -16.89 -3.21 13.60
N ILE A 437 -17.33 -4.38 14.04
CA ILE A 437 -18.46 -4.57 14.93
C ILE A 437 -17.96 -5.26 16.20
N TYR A 438 -18.36 -4.77 17.38
CA TYR A 438 -18.07 -5.42 18.66
C TYR A 438 -19.17 -5.16 19.67
N GLN A 439 -19.17 -5.88 20.80
CA GLN A 439 -20.15 -5.69 21.86
C GLN A 439 -19.51 -5.23 23.16
N VAL A 440 -20.21 -4.35 23.87
CA VAL A 440 -19.80 -3.85 25.19
C VAL A 440 -20.94 -4.00 26.19
N GLU A 441 -20.58 -4.21 27.45
CA GLU A 441 -21.50 -4.22 28.59
C GLU A 441 -21.24 -3.04 29.50
N ILE A 442 -22.29 -2.32 29.92
CA ILE A 442 -22.14 -1.25 30.93
C ILE A 442 -21.76 -1.87 32.27
N ASP A 443 -20.67 -1.41 32.86
CA ASP A 443 -20.21 -1.83 34.19
C ASP A 443 -21.27 -1.49 35.25
N GLU A 444 -21.49 -2.43 36.18
CA GLU A 444 -22.55 -2.36 37.20
C GLU A 444 -22.48 -1.11 38.09
N ASN A 445 -21.27 -0.55 38.27
CA ASN A 445 -21.07 0.67 39.05
C ASN A 445 -21.73 1.90 38.41
N TYR A 446 -22.08 1.83 37.12
CA TYR A 446 -22.64 2.93 36.33
C TYR A 446 -24.10 2.67 35.92
N HIS A 447 -24.80 1.82 36.67
CA HIS A 447 -26.22 1.53 36.49
C HIS A 447 -27.12 2.57 37.17
N ASP A 448 -26.84 3.86 36.99
CA ASP A 448 -27.49 4.97 37.72
C ASP A 448 -28.47 5.79 36.87
N GLY A 449 -28.66 5.42 35.59
CA GLY A 449 -29.52 6.14 34.66
C GLY A 449 -28.86 7.33 33.94
N ALA A 450 -27.55 7.56 34.14
CA ALA A 450 -26.79 8.53 33.37
C ALA A 450 -26.28 7.93 32.04
N PHE A 451 -26.00 8.80 31.07
CA PHE A 451 -25.37 8.41 29.81
C PHE A 451 -23.85 8.41 29.96
N TYR A 452 -23.24 7.28 29.58
CA TYR A 452 -21.81 7.09 29.62
C TYR A 452 -21.25 6.83 28.22
N PRO A 453 -20.11 7.44 27.84
CA PRO A 453 -19.48 7.17 26.57
C PRO A 453 -19.02 5.70 26.52
N THR A 454 -19.15 5.05 25.36
CA THR A 454 -18.69 3.66 25.19
C THR A 454 -17.17 3.56 25.06
N ASN A 455 -16.52 4.65 24.68
CA ASN A 455 -15.10 4.71 24.37
C ASN A 455 -14.47 6.01 24.88
N LYS A 456 -13.15 6.04 24.95
CA LYS A 456 -12.39 7.30 24.99
C LYS A 456 -12.26 7.81 23.55
N THR A 457 -11.42 8.81 23.31
CA THR A 457 -11.20 9.36 21.96
C THR A 457 -10.81 8.26 20.96
N THR A 458 -11.66 8.09 19.95
CA THR A 458 -11.46 7.13 18.86
C THR A 458 -10.97 7.88 17.60
N TYR A 459 -9.92 7.39 16.95
CA TYR A 459 -9.31 8.05 15.79
C TYR A 459 -8.56 7.07 14.87
N LEU A 460 -8.41 7.48 13.61
CA LEU A 460 -7.53 6.89 12.61
C LEU A 460 -6.34 7.85 12.44
N THR A 461 -5.11 7.37 12.64
CA THR A 461 -3.89 8.11 12.29
C THR A 461 -3.42 7.63 10.92
N ASN A 462 -3.33 8.52 9.94
CA ASN A 462 -2.78 8.21 8.62
C ASN A 462 -1.24 8.21 8.67
N ASP A 463 -0.57 7.61 7.67
CA ASP A 463 0.89 7.54 7.62
C ASP A 463 1.59 8.92 7.66
N ASN A 464 0.94 9.94 7.10
CA ASN A 464 1.41 11.33 7.17
C ASN A 464 1.18 12.03 8.53
N GLY A 465 0.68 11.31 9.54
CA GLY A 465 0.38 11.83 10.87
C GLY A 465 -0.97 12.55 11.02
N THR A 466 -1.78 12.63 9.96
CA THR A 466 -3.12 13.24 10.02
C THR A 466 -4.08 12.36 10.82
N ASN A 467 -4.83 12.95 11.73
CA ASN A 467 -5.87 12.25 12.50
C ASN A 467 -7.26 12.49 11.93
N PHE A 468 -8.02 11.42 11.76
CA PHE A 468 -9.45 11.42 11.48
C PHE A 468 -10.20 10.89 12.70
N TYR A 469 -11.04 11.71 13.31
CA TYR A 469 -11.75 11.38 14.54
C TYR A 469 -13.13 10.78 14.27
N TYR A 470 -13.58 9.95 15.22
CA TYR A 470 -14.92 9.38 15.25
C TYR A 470 -15.67 10.00 16.42
N ALA A 471 -16.93 10.39 16.23
CA ALA A 471 -17.75 10.81 17.35
C ALA A 471 -18.13 9.59 18.21
N VAL A 472 -17.93 9.70 19.52
CA VAL A 472 -18.05 8.58 20.44
C VAL A 472 -19.47 8.50 21.01
N PRO A 473 -20.24 7.43 20.71
CA PRO A 473 -21.60 7.30 21.19
C PRO A 473 -21.66 7.05 22.70
N SER A 474 -22.85 7.19 23.28
CA SER A 474 -23.08 6.95 24.70
C SER A 474 -24.27 6.03 24.94
N VAL A 475 -24.22 5.28 26.04
CA VAL A 475 -25.23 4.31 26.45
C VAL A 475 -25.70 4.62 27.87
N LYS A 476 -26.93 4.22 28.22
CA LYS A 476 -27.41 4.22 29.60
C LYS A 476 -28.22 2.99 29.91
N LYS A 477 -28.21 2.58 31.19
CA LYS A 477 -29.13 1.57 31.72
C LYS A 477 -30.32 2.26 32.39
N ILE A 478 -31.53 1.81 32.10
CA ILE A 478 -32.75 2.26 32.78
C ILE A 478 -33.17 1.22 33.80
N PHE A 479 -33.35 1.66 35.06
CA PHE A 479 -33.99 0.84 36.07
C PHE A 479 -35.47 0.65 35.71
N HIS A 480 -35.88 -0.58 35.38
CA HIS A 480 -37.29 -0.94 35.49
C HIS A 480 -37.64 -0.96 36.98
N ARG A 481 -38.25 0.14 37.47
CA ARG A 481 -39.00 0.06 38.73
C ARG A 481 -40.09 -0.97 38.53
N LEU A 482 -39.94 -2.14 39.16
CA LEU A 482 -41.06 -3.03 39.42
C LEU A 482 -42.13 -2.17 40.11
N LEU A 483 -43.18 -1.84 39.36
CA LEU A 483 -44.45 -1.37 39.90
C LEU A 483 -44.99 -2.52 40.76
N GLN A 484 -44.54 -2.61 42.01
CA GLN A 484 -45.30 -3.25 43.06
C GLN A 484 -46.57 -2.41 43.23
N LYS A 485 -47.61 -2.75 42.45
CA LYS A 485 -48.99 -2.49 42.83
C LYS A 485 -49.23 -3.25 44.14
N THR A 486 -48.90 -2.63 45.26
CA THR A 486 -49.60 -2.90 46.52
C THR A 486 -51.05 -2.46 46.31
N LEU A 487 -51.89 -3.39 45.90
CA LEU A 487 -53.32 -3.34 46.17
C LEU A 487 -53.47 -3.40 47.69
N ARG A 488 -53.92 -2.31 48.29
CA ARG A 488 -54.64 -2.30 49.56
C ARG A 488 -56.11 -2.14 49.27
#